data_AF-A0A7R9RP19-F1
#
_entry.id   AF-A0A7R9RP19-F1
#
_cell.length_a   1.000
_cell.length_b   1.000
_cell.length_c   1.000
_cell.angle_alpha   90.00
_cell.angle_beta   90.00
_cell.angle_gamma   90.00
#
_symmetry.space_group_name_H-M   'P 1'
#
loop_
_entity.id
_entity.type
_entity.pdbx_description
1 polymer ?
#
loop_
_entity_poly.entity_id
_entity_poly.type
_entity_poly.pdbx_seq_one_letter_code
_entity_poly.pdbx_strand_id
1 'polypeptide(L)'
;YILTLGSPKTNLHTMNLDDLNEVPDLITTPETFDNCSWNIYDMDDPLNSTCPMSFDSLLCWPQTISNSVSILPCIEELNNIKYDTSQNATRWCFENGTWDRSNYSMCSHLEIPTFKESNSYIELWIYYVGYGISLVFLLVALFIFLIFKELRCLRNRIHINLLLTYFFADLLYFVT
;
A
#
# COMPACT_ATOMS: atom_id res chain seq x y z
N TYR A 1 -32.22 -38.99 41.01
CA TYR A 1 -31.58 -39.90 40.05
C TYR A 1 -32.56 -40.20 38.92
N ILE A 2 -32.11 -39.96 37.68
CA ILE A 2 -32.59 -40.52 36.40
C ILE A 2 -33.82 -39.84 35.72
N LEU A 3 -33.44 -38.97 34.78
CA LEU A 3 -33.94 -38.65 33.42
C LEU A 3 -35.18 -39.39 32.86
N THR A 4 -36.05 -38.66 32.14
CA THR A 4 -36.36 -38.92 30.71
C THR A 4 -37.15 -37.78 30.04
N LEU A 5 -36.52 -37.21 28.99
CA LEU A 5 -37.04 -36.83 27.67
C LEU A 5 -38.17 -35.79 27.51
N GLY A 6 -37.76 -34.59 27.04
CA GLY A 6 -38.59 -33.67 26.27
C GLY A 6 -37.69 -32.71 25.46
N SER A 7 -37.71 -32.83 24.13
CA SER A 7 -36.91 -32.14 23.10
C SER A 7 -36.43 -30.72 23.39
N PRO A 8 -35.21 -30.33 22.94
CA PRO A 8 -34.90 -28.95 22.64
C PRO A 8 -35.05 -28.69 21.14
N LYS A 9 -35.78 -27.61 20.90
CA LYS A 9 -36.12 -27.01 19.61
C LYS A 9 -34.85 -26.68 18.83
N THR A 10 -34.93 -26.89 17.52
CA THR A 10 -34.15 -26.19 16.50
C THR A 10 -34.02 -24.71 16.86
N ASN A 11 -32.82 -24.27 17.24
CA ASN A 11 -32.44 -22.87 17.14
C ASN A 11 -31.45 -22.78 15.98
N LEU A 12 -32.03 -22.63 14.81
CA LEU A 12 -31.41 -22.04 13.64
C LEU A 12 -30.87 -20.68 14.10
N HIS A 13 -29.58 -20.55 14.38
CA HIS A 13 -29.00 -19.23 14.60
C HIS A 13 -28.90 -18.57 13.23
N THR A 14 -29.99 -17.92 12.84
CA THR A 14 -29.94 -16.83 11.87
C THR A 14 -28.95 -15.82 12.45
N MET A 15 -27.77 -15.68 11.85
CA MET A 15 -26.94 -14.49 12.04
C MET A 15 -27.77 -13.32 11.54
N ASN A 16 -28.22 -12.47 12.46
CA ASN A 16 -28.95 -11.26 12.13
C ASN A 16 -27.96 -10.21 11.60
N LEU A 17 -28.43 -9.36 10.69
CA LEU A 17 -27.69 -8.20 10.18
C LEU A 17 -27.35 -7.15 11.25
N ASP A 18 -27.76 -7.36 12.50
CA ASP A 18 -27.45 -6.47 13.63
C ASP A 18 -26.22 -6.91 14.44
N ASP A 19 -25.69 -8.14 14.22
CA ASP A 19 -24.47 -8.63 14.88
C ASP A 19 -23.16 -8.11 14.23
N LEU A 20 -23.26 -7.28 13.18
CA LEU A 20 -22.11 -6.67 12.49
C LEU A 20 -21.57 -5.39 13.19
N ASN A 21 -22.20 -4.94 14.28
CA ASN A 21 -21.87 -3.66 14.92
C ASN A 21 -21.09 -3.79 16.24
N GLU A 22 -20.62 -4.99 16.59
CA GLU A 22 -19.81 -5.20 17.80
C GLU A 22 -18.55 -6.01 17.49
N VAL A 23 -17.87 -5.65 16.40
CA VAL A 23 -16.44 -5.95 16.25
C VAL A 23 -15.72 -4.81 16.98
N PRO A 24 -15.17 -5.04 18.19
CA PRO A 24 -14.40 -4.01 18.87
C PRO A 24 -13.23 -3.65 17.95
N ASP A 25 -13.01 -2.35 17.78
CA ASP A 25 -11.89 -1.74 17.05
C ASP A 25 -10.59 -2.53 17.26
N LEU A 26 -10.33 -3.48 16.37
CA LEU A 26 -9.19 -4.38 16.47
C LEU A 26 -8.01 -3.69 15.82
N ILE A 27 -7.47 -2.75 16.60
CA ILE A 27 -6.07 -2.36 16.72
C ILE A 27 -5.26 -2.71 15.45
N THR A 28 -5.43 -1.88 14.42
CA THR A 28 -4.53 -1.83 13.27
C THR A 28 -3.23 -1.15 13.71
N THR A 29 -2.36 -1.89 14.40
CA THR A 29 -0.94 -1.52 14.52
C THR A 29 -0.14 -2.30 13.47
N PRO A 30 0.87 -1.67 12.84
CA PRO A 30 1.69 -2.28 11.77
C PRO A 30 2.52 -3.49 12.22
N GLU A 31 2.50 -3.86 13.50
CA GLU A 31 3.23 -5.00 14.07
C GLU A 31 2.40 -6.31 14.09
N THR A 32 1.10 -6.26 13.81
CA THR A 32 0.21 -7.45 13.89
C THR A 32 0.08 -8.23 12.59
N PHE A 33 0.62 -7.71 11.48
CA PHE A 33 0.61 -8.38 10.18
C PHE A 33 1.54 -9.60 10.13
N ASP A 34 2.64 -9.57 10.90
CA ASP A 34 3.71 -10.57 10.80
C ASP A 34 3.40 -11.90 11.48
N ASN A 35 2.34 -12.01 12.29
CA ASN A 35 2.13 -13.24 13.06
C ASN A 35 0.69 -13.70 13.25
N CYS A 36 -0.29 -13.06 12.60
CA CYS A 36 -1.70 -13.48 12.62
C CYS A 36 -2.18 -14.02 13.98
N SER A 37 -1.82 -13.31 15.06
CA SER A 37 -2.00 -13.80 16.42
C SER A 37 -3.24 -13.16 17.02
N TRP A 38 -4.33 -13.92 17.07
CA TRP A 38 -5.55 -13.53 17.75
C TRP A 38 -5.65 -14.30 19.06
N ASN A 39 -6.06 -13.62 20.15
CA ASN A 39 -6.38 -14.29 21.41
C ASN A 39 -7.68 -15.08 21.21
N ILE A 40 -7.60 -16.30 20.66
CA ILE A 40 -8.76 -17.16 20.45
C ILE A 40 -9.03 -17.95 21.73
N TYR A 41 -10.26 -17.89 22.23
CA TYR A 41 -10.79 -18.94 23.09
C TYR A 41 -10.87 -20.20 22.25
N ASP A 42 -10.03 -21.20 22.55
CA ASP A 42 -9.99 -22.49 21.84
C ASP A 42 -11.41 -22.97 21.52
N MET A 43 -11.76 -23.01 20.23
CA MET A 43 -12.90 -23.76 19.75
C MET A 43 -12.52 -25.25 19.76
N ASP A 44 -12.23 -25.78 20.93
CA ASP A 44 -12.04 -27.21 21.18
C ASP A 44 -13.42 -27.89 21.19
N ASP A 45 -14.07 -27.97 20.03
CA ASP A 45 -15.17 -28.91 19.83
C ASP A 45 -14.58 -30.24 19.31
N PRO A 46 -14.59 -31.33 20.09
CA PRO A 46 -13.98 -32.61 19.72
C PRO A 46 -14.66 -33.32 18.56
N LEU A 47 -15.72 -32.74 17.98
CA LEU A 47 -16.51 -33.35 16.90
C LEU A 47 -16.19 -32.83 15.49
N ASN A 48 -15.54 -31.68 15.35
CA ASN A 48 -15.32 -31.04 14.04
C ASN A 48 -13.83 -30.77 13.77
N SER A 49 -13.33 -31.23 12.63
CA SER A 49 -12.06 -30.76 12.07
C SER A 49 -12.15 -29.24 11.83
N THR A 50 -11.05 -28.52 12.09
CA THR A 50 -10.93 -27.09 11.78
C THR A 50 -9.71 -26.85 10.92
N CYS A 51 -9.77 -25.86 10.04
CA CYS A 51 -8.58 -25.34 9.39
C CYS A 51 -7.86 -24.38 10.35
N PRO A 52 -6.53 -24.55 10.55
CA PRO A 52 -5.77 -23.72 11.47
C PRO A 52 -5.64 -22.28 10.94
N MET A 53 -5.31 -21.34 11.82
CA MET A 53 -4.95 -19.98 11.43
C MET A 53 -3.85 -20.00 10.36
N SER A 54 -4.00 -19.22 9.29
CA SER A 54 -3.04 -19.18 8.19
C SER A 54 -2.86 -17.78 7.63
N PHE A 55 -1.61 -17.38 7.41
CA PHE A 55 -1.27 -16.19 6.65
C PHE A 55 -1.04 -16.55 5.18
N ASP A 56 -1.61 -15.78 4.26
CA ASP A 56 -1.46 -15.99 2.80
C ASP A 56 -0.75 -14.81 2.12
N SER A 57 0.24 -14.21 2.79
CA SER A 57 1.00 -13.04 2.31
C SER A 57 0.21 -11.74 2.12
N LEU A 58 -1.12 -11.76 2.31
CA LEU A 58 -1.99 -10.59 2.19
C LEU A 58 -2.97 -10.45 3.36
N LEU A 59 -3.67 -11.53 3.73
CA LEU A 59 -4.63 -11.55 4.84
C LEU A 59 -4.32 -12.67 5.83
N CYS A 60 -4.70 -12.43 7.08
CA CYS A 60 -4.71 -13.42 8.15
C CYS A 60 -6.05 -14.15 8.17
N TRP A 61 -6.05 -15.42 7.80
CA TRP A 61 -7.25 -16.28 7.82
C TRP A 61 -7.48 -16.84 9.21
N PRO A 62 -8.64 -16.58 9.84
CA PRO A 62 -8.96 -17.11 11.17
C PRO A 62 -9.22 -18.61 11.12
N GLN A 63 -9.13 -19.27 12.28
CA GLN A 63 -9.54 -20.65 12.42
C GLN A 63 -11.00 -20.81 11.95
N THR A 64 -11.23 -21.78 11.05
CA THR A 64 -12.51 -21.95 10.37
C THR A 64 -12.92 -23.42 10.41
N ILE A 65 -14.20 -23.70 10.60
CA ILE A 65 -14.74 -25.06 10.69
C ILE A 65 -14.56 -25.77 9.34
N SER A 66 -14.23 -27.06 9.36
CA SER A 66 -14.15 -27.87 8.14
C SER A 66 -15.46 -27.87 7.34
N ASN A 67 -15.33 -27.91 6.02
CA ASN A 67 -16.46 -27.82 5.08
C ASN A 67 -17.22 -26.48 5.15
N SER A 68 -16.52 -25.39 5.45
CA SER A 68 -17.07 -24.03 5.47
C SER A 68 -16.16 -23.02 4.78
N VAL A 69 -16.70 -21.81 4.52
CA VAL A 69 -15.98 -20.72 3.86
C VAL A 69 -15.63 -19.62 4.86
N SER A 70 -14.38 -19.19 4.84
CA SER A 70 -13.92 -18.02 5.56
C SER A 70 -14.08 -16.78 4.68
N ILE A 71 -14.64 -15.71 5.23
CA ILE A 71 -14.93 -14.45 4.53
C ILE A 71 -14.28 -13.31 5.32
N LEU A 72 -13.44 -12.53 4.65
CA LEU A 72 -12.77 -11.36 5.23
C LEU A 72 -12.92 -10.17 4.29
N PRO A 73 -12.99 -8.93 4.80
CA PRO A 73 -12.94 -7.75 3.95
C PRO A 73 -11.61 -7.68 3.22
N CYS A 74 -11.62 -7.08 2.02
CA CYS A 74 -10.38 -6.78 1.30
C CYS A 74 -9.49 -5.81 2.12
N ILE A 75 -8.18 -5.85 1.89
CA ILE A 75 -7.22 -4.95 2.56
C ILE A 75 -7.55 -3.48 2.21
N GLU A 76 -7.30 -2.54 3.11
CA GLU A 76 -7.54 -1.11 2.82
C GLU A 76 -6.46 -0.52 1.91
N GLU A 77 -5.19 -0.83 2.19
CA GLU A 77 -4.04 -0.29 1.49
C GLU A 77 -2.90 -1.31 1.39
N LEU A 78 -2.35 -1.49 0.19
CA LEU A 78 -1.15 -2.28 -0.05
C LEU A 78 -0.20 -1.45 -0.92
N ASN A 79 1.02 -1.19 -0.42
CA ASN A 79 2.06 -0.44 -1.14
C ASN A 79 1.59 0.95 -1.66
N ASN A 80 0.85 1.73 -0.86
CA ASN A 80 0.19 2.99 -1.24
C ASN A 80 -0.94 2.87 -2.28
N ILE A 81 -1.37 1.66 -2.63
CA ILE A 81 -2.54 1.43 -3.50
C ILE A 81 -3.71 1.10 -2.60
N LYS A 82 -4.80 1.87 -2.75
CA LYS A 82 -6.03 1.67 -1.99
C LYS A 82 -6.93 0.65 -2.67
N TYR A 83 -7.61 -0.18 -1.89
CA TYR A 83 -8.51 -1.22 -2.39
C TYR A 83 -9.92 -1.06 -1.80
N ASP A 84 -10.92 -1.52 -2.54
CA ASP A 84 -12.30 -1.44 -2.13
C ASP A 84 -12.59 -2.42 -0.98
N THR A 85 -12.78 -1.88 0.23
CA THR A 85 -13.09 -2.63 1.45
C THR A 85 -14.56 -3.02 1.55
N SER A 86 -15.43 -2.54 0.65
CA SER A 86 -16.84 -2.99 0.59
C SER A 86 -16.98 -4.42 0.07
N GLN A 87 -15.93 -4.92 -0.59
CA GLN A 87 -15.85 -6.25 -1.16
C GLN A 87 -15.10 -7.20 -0.21
N ASN A 88 -15.37 -8.49 -0.36
CA ASN A 88 -14.81 -9.52 0.52
C ASN A 88 -13.93 -10.50 -0.26
N ALA A 89 -12.83 -10.90 0.37
CA ALA A 89 -12.03 -12.05 0.00
C ALA A 89 -12.60 -13.32 0.65
N THR A 90 -12.50 -14.45 -0.04
CA THR A 90 -13.03 -15.73 0.46
C THR A 90 -12.01 -16.85 0.35
N ARG A 91 -12.01 -17.78 1.30
CA ARG A 91 -11.17 -18.98 1.28
C ARG A 91 -11.93 -20.19 1.79
N TRP A 92 -11.83 -21.31 1.08
CA TRP A 92 -12.54 -22.54 1.43
C TRP A 92 -11.71 -23.42 2.38
N CYS A 93 -12.35 -23.97 3.41
CA CYS A 93 -11.77 -24.96 4.30
C CYS A 93 -12.32 -26.36 3.97
N PHE A 94 -11.44 -27.28 3.56
CA PHE A 94 -11.83 -28.66 3.26
C PHE A 94 -12.20 -29.45 4.51
N GLU A 95 -12.94 -30.54 4.32
CA GLU A 95 -13.32 -31.48 5.39
C GLU A 95 -12.09 -32.08 6.11
N ASN A 96 -10.98 -32.23 5.38
CA ASN A 96 -9.70 -32.73 5.90
C ASN A 96 -8.90 -31.70 6.73
N GLY A 97 -9.48 -30.54 7.06
CA GLY A 97 -8.81 -29.48 7.83
C GLY A 97 -7.71 -28.73 7.06
N THR A 98 -7.74 -28.79 5.72
CA THR A 98 -6.77 -28.12 4.85
C THR A 98 -7.40 -26.93 4.12
N TRP A 99 -6.61 -25.88 3.92
CA TRP A 99 -7.04 -24.70 3.18
C TRP A 99 -6.99 -24.88 1.66
N ASP A 100 -7.96 -24.30 0.96
CA ASP A 100 -7.91 -24.08 -0.49
C ASP A 100 -7.20 -22.75 -0.83
N ARG A 101 -7.07 -22.48 -2.13
CA ARG A 101 -6.59 -21.22 -2.69
C ARG A 101 -7.52 -20.05 -2.33
N SER A 102 -6.94 -18.98 -1.82
CA SER A 102 -7.65 -17.74 -1.51
C SER A 102 -8.16 -17.07 -2.79
N ASN A 103 -9.41 -16.62 -2.74
CA ASN A 103 -10.08 -15.94 -3.84
C ASN A 103 -10.25 -14.45 -3.54
N TYR A 104 -9.50 -13.63 -4.28
CA TYR A 104 -9.50 -12.16 -4.21
C TYR A 104 -10.15 -11.51 -5.44
N SER A 105 -10.94 -12.25 -6.22
CA SER A 105 -11.53 -11.75 -7.48
C SER A 105 -12.40 -10.51 -7.33
N MET A 106 -12.94 -10.28 -6.13
CA MET A 106 -13.78 -9.13 -5.80
C MET A 106 -12.98 -7.94 -5.26
N CYS A 107 -11.71 -8.13 -4.89
CA CYS A 107 -10.84 -7.06 -4.39
C CYS A 107 -10.25 -6.29 -5.56
N SER A 108 -10.87 -5.16 -5.90
CA SER A 108 -10.38 -4.23 -6.93
C SER A 108 -9.68 -3.03 -6.29
N HIS A 109 -8.70 -2.47 -7.00
CA HIS A 109 -8.06 -1.23 -6.57
C HIS A 109 -9.04 -0.09 -6.76
N LEU A 110 -9.14 0.77 -5.74
CA LEU A 110 -9.83 2.03 -5.85
C LEU A 110 -8.95 2.96 -6.68
N GLU A 111 -9.41 3.34 -7.88
CA GLU A 111 -8.87 4.48 -8.62
C GLU A 111 -9.24 5.78 -7.89
N ILE A 112 -8.70 5.97 -6.69
CA ILE A 112 -8.74 7.28 -6.06
C ILE A 112 -7.71 8.10 -6.82
N PRO A 113 -8.09 9.27 -7.39
CA PRO A 113 -7.11 10.19 -7.96
C PRO A 113 -6.22 10.67 -6.81
N THR A 114 -5.11 9.96 -6.61
CA THR A 114 -4.13 10.26 -5.58
C THR A 114 -3.41 11.52 -6.00
N PHE A 115 -3.87 12.65 -5.48
CA PHE A 115 -3.18 13.96 -5.55
C PHE A 115 -1.72 13.89 -5.06
N LYS A 116 -1.34 12.79 -4.37
CA LYS A 116 0.00 12.52 -3.90
C LYS A 116 0.96 12.06 -5.01
N GLU A 117 0.46 11.40 -6.05
CA GLU A 117 1.29 11.03 -7.22
C GLU A 117 1.50 12.24 -8.13
N SER A 118 0.53 13.15 -8.24
CA SER A 118 0.70 14.40 -9.02
C SER A 118 1.79 15.32 -8.47
N ASN A 119 2.04 15.30 -7.16
CA ASN A 119 3.01 16.20 -6.54
C ASN A 119 4.45 15.85 -6.91
N SER A 120 4.79 14.57 -7.07
CA SER A 120 6.15 14.16 -7.45
C SER A 120 6.52 14.64 -8.87
N TYR A 121 5.55 14.59 -9.80
CA TYR A 121 5.77 15.11 -11.15
C TYR A 121 5.97 16.63 -11.13
N ILE A 122 5.15 17.38 -10.40
CA ILE A 122 5.26 18.84 -10.36
C ILE A 122 6.61 19.28 -9.78
N GLU A 123 7.08 18.62 -8.73
CA GLU A 123 8.38 18.87 -8.11
C GLU A 123 9.56 18.56 -9.05
N LEU A 124 9.47 17.49 -9.84
CA LEU A 124 10.47 17.18 -10.87
C LEU A 124 10.43 18.22 -12.01
N TRP A 125 9.23 18.63 -12.44
CA TRP A 125 9.07 19.58 -13.54
C TRP A 125 9.61 20.98 -13.19
N ILE A 126 9.30 21.51 -12.00
CA ILE A 126 9.84 22.81 -11.56
C ILE A 126 11.37 22.77 -11.49
N TYR A 127 11.92 21.64 -11.05
CA TYR A 127 13.34 21.39 -10.97
C TYR A 127 13.98 21.42 -12.37
N TYR A 128 13.56 20.56 -13.30
CA TYR A 128 14.12 20.52 -14.65
C TYR A 128 13.97 21.84 -15.42
N VAL A 129 12.81 22.50 -15.31
CA VAL A 129 12.56 23.78 -15.99
C VAL A 129 13.44 24.89 -15.40
N GLY A 130 13.59 24.96 -14.09
CA GLY A 130 14.43 25.96 -13.43
C GLY A 130 15.91 25.83 -13.79
N TYR A 131 16.41 24.59 -13.85
CA TYR A 131 17.77 24.30 -14.30
C TYR A 131 17.95 24.63 -15.78
N GLY A 132 17.02 24.24 -16.64
CA GLY A 132 17.07 24.58 -18.07
C GLY A 132 17.13 26.09 -18.35
N ILE A 133 16.32 26.88 -17.63
CA ILE A 133 16.34 28.35 -17.73
C ILE A 133 17.70 28.91 -17.29
N SER A 134 18.25 28.40 -16.18
CA SER A 134 19.56 28.81 -15.67
C SER A 134 20.68 28.55 -16.68
N LEU A 135 20.66 27.38 -17.33
CA LEU A 135 21.61 27.01 -18.38
C LEU A 135 21.54 27.98 -19.58
N VAL A 136 20.32 28.33 -20.03
CA VAL A 136 20.13 29.28 -21.14
C VAL A 136 20.70 30.66 -20.81
N PHE A 137 20.43 31.18 -19.61
CA PHE A 137 20.98 32.48 -19.19
C PHE A 137 22.51 32.46 -19.11
N LEU A 138 23.11 31.36 -18.61
CA LEU A 138 24.56 31.20 -18.57
C LEU A 138 25.19 31.17 -19.95
N LEU A 139 24.59 30.43 -20.88
CA LEU A 139 25.06 30.36 -22.27
C LEU A 139 25.03 31.75 -22.93
N VAL A 140 23.93 32.49 -22.76
CA VAL A 140 23.82 33.85 -23.29
C VAL A 140 24.87 34.78 -22.68
N ALA A 141 25.05 34.72 -21.35
CA ALA A 141 26.06 35.53 -20.66
C ALA A 141 27.49 35.21 -21.15
N LEU A 142 27.84 33.92 -21.24
CA LEU A 142 29.13 33.46 -21.77
C LEU A 142 29.33 33.93 -23.22
N PHE A 143 28.32 33.80 -24.07
CA PHE A 143 28.38 34.21 -25.47
C PHE A 143 28.65 35.71 -25.62
N ILE A 144 27.96 36.55 -24.84
CA ILE A 144 28.19 38.00 -24.80
C ILE A 144 29.65 38.30 -24.40
N PHE A 145 30.14 37.71 -23.30
CA PHE A 145 31.52 37.95 -22.86
C PHE A 145 32.58 37.44 -23.84
N LEU A 146 32.27 36.39 -24.61
CA LEU A 146 33.17 35.85 -25.63
C LEU A 146 33.19 36.71 -26.92
N ILE A 147 32.07 37.26 -27.38
CA ILE A 147 32.05 38.09 -28.60
C ILE A 147 32.72 39.44 -28.37
N PHE A 148 32.40 40.11 -27.27
CA PHE A 148 32.90 41.46 -26.99
C PHE A 148 34.33 41.39 -26.45
N LYS A 149 35.30 41.30 -27.36
CA LYS A 149 36.74 41.30 -27.05
C LYS A 149 37.17 42.47 -26.17
N GLU A 150 36.54 43.64 -26.33
CA GLU A 150 36.81 44.84 -25.53
C GLU A 150 36.39 44.70 -24.05
N LEU A 151 35.42 43.83 -23.75
CA LEU A 151 34.99 43.58 -22.38
C LEU A 151 35.93 42.61 -21.63
N ARG A 152 37.00 42.09 -22.23
CA ARG A 152 37.89 41.10 -21.58
C ARG A 152 38.98 41.73 -20.70
N CYS A 153 38.61 42.63 -19.80
CA CYS A 153 39.50 43.15 -18.77
C CYS A 153 39.82 42.08 -17.70
N LEU A 154 40.85 42.33 -16.86
CA LEU A 154 41.23 41.43 -15.74
C LEU A 154 40.03 41.03 -14.85
N ARG A 155 39.13 41.99 -14.58
CA ARG A 155 37.90 41.77 -13.81
C ARG A 155 36.93 40.81 -14.52
N ASN A 156 36.69 41.00 -15.81
CA ASN A 156 35.79 40.14 -16.58
C ASN A 156 36.35 38.75 -16.83
N ARG A 157 37.68 38.57 -16.79
CA ARG A 157 38.29 37.24 -16.85
C ARG A 157 37.93 36.36 -15.66
N ILE A 158 37.81 36.94 -14.46
CA ILE A 158 37.37 36.23 -13.26
C ILE A 158 35.89 35.82 -13.40
N HIS A 159 35.04 36.75 -13.87
CA HIS A 159 33.63 36.47 -14.11
C HIS A 159 33.42 35.35 -15.15
N ILE A 160 34.17 35.39 -16.26
CA ILE A 160 34.12 34.32 -17.27
C ILE A 160 34.53 32.99 -16.67
N ASN A 161 35.61 32.93 -15.88
CA ASN A 161 36.08 31.67 -15.29
C ASN A 161 35.03 31.07 -14.33
N LEU A 162 34.35 31.90 -13.54
CA LEU A 162 33.25 31.47 -12.67
C LEU A 162 32.05 30.96 -13.47
N LEU A 163 31.60 31.72 -14.47
CA LEU A 163 30.49 31.33 -15.35
C LEU A 163 30.78 30.03 -16.10
N LEU A 164 32.03 29.81 -16.51
CA LEU A 164 32.46 28.61 -17.21
C LEU A 164 32.42 27.38 -16.29
N THR A 165 32.88 27.51 -15.03
CA THR A 165 32.79 26.41 -14.06
C THR A 165 31.34 26.04 -13.74
N TYR A 166 30.45 27.04 -13.60
CA TYR A 166 29.04 26.79 -13.33
C TYR A 166 28.34 26.16 -14.54
N PHE A 167 28.68 26.57 -15.77
CA PHE A 167 28.21 25.94 -16.99
C PHE A 167 28.59 24.45 -17.07
N PHE A 168 29.83 24.08 -16.78
CA PHE A 168 30.25 22.66 -16.78
C PHE A 168 29.59 21.85 -15.68
N ALA A 169 29.40 22.43 -14.49
CA ALA A 169 28.68 21.78 -13.41
C ALA A 169 27.22 21.50 -13.79
N ASP A 170 26.55 22.47 -14.41
CA ASP A 170 25.17 22.35 -14.86
C ASP A 170 25.03 21.34 -16.02
N LEU A 171 25.99 21.31 -16.94
CA LEU A 171 26.07 20.27 -17.98
C LEU A 171 26.28 18.86 -17.40
N LEU A 172 27.17 18.72 -16.41
CA LEU A 172 27.41 17.43 -15.77
C LEU A 172 26.16 16.94 -15.04
N TYR A 173 25.44 17.85 -14.39
CA TYR A 173 24.17 17.57 -13.75
C TYR A 173 23.12 17.12 -14.76
N PHE A 174 23.04 17.76 -15.94
CA PHE A 174 22.11 17.38 -16.99
C PHE A 174 22.43 16.01 -17.62
N VAL A 175 23.70 15.61 -17.64
CA VAL A 175 24.17 14.32 -18.20
C VAL A 175 23.98 13.15 -17.23
N THR A 176 23.94 13.42 -15.92
CA THR A 176 23.83 12.40 -14.85
C THR A 176 22.37 12.13 -14.53
#